data_AF-S3D6C0-F1
#
_entry.id   AF-S3D6C0-F1
#
_cell.length_a   1.000
_cell.length_b   1.000
_cell.length_c   1.000
_cell.angle_alpha   90.00
_cell.angle_beta   90.00
_cell.angle_gamma   90.00
#
_symmetry.space_group_name_H-M   'P 1'
#
loop_
_entity.id
_entity.type
_entity.pdbx_description
1 polymer ?
#
loop_
_entity_poly.entity_id
_entity_poly.type
_entity_poly.pdbx_seq_one_letter_code
_entity_poly.pdbx_strand_id
1 'polypeptide(L)' 'MAGPTTPPKPGAHAQFPPVRPLYRFMATGLGASMWFFLMYRAKKDGPVLLGWKHPWDH' A
#
# COMPACT_ATOMS: atom_id res chain seq x y z
N MET A 1 -45.66 15.11 12.87
CA MET A 1 -44.77 15.59 11.78
C MET A 1 -43.81 14.46 11.43
N ALA A 2 -44.20 13.57 10.53
CA ALA A 2 -43.29 12.57 9.98
C ALA A 2 -42.67 13.19 8.72
N GLY A 3 -41.38 13.53 8.76
CA GLY A 3 -40.66 13.99 7.59
C GLY A 3 -40.56 12.89 6.53
N PRO A 4 -40.34 13.23 5.25
CA PRO A 4 -40.30 12.25 4.17
C PRO A 4 -39.11 11.30 4.36
N THR A 5 -39.41 10.05 4.76
CA THR A 5 -38.43 8.97 4.81
C THR A 5 -38.17 8.48 3.40
N THR A 6 -37.14 9.02 2.74
CA THR A 6 -36.74 8.54 1.42
C THR A 6 -36.15 7.13 1.56
N PRO A 7 -36.70 6.09 0.90
CA PRO A 7 -36.15 4.74 0.98
C PRO A 7 -34.78 4.68 0.27
N PRO A 8 -33.79 3.94 0.80
CA PRO A 8 -32.51 3.75 0.14
C PRO A 8 -32.73 3.03 -1.20
N LYS A 9 -32.25 3.61 -2.30
CA LYS A 9 -32.34 3.00 -3.64
C LYS A 9 -31.60 1.65 -3.65
N PRO A 10 -32.26 0.52 -3.95
CA PRO A 10 -31.59 -0.76 -4.14
C PRO A 10 -30.68 -0.65 -5.36
N GLY A 11 -29.37 -0.82 -5.15
CA GLY A 11 -28.38 -0.70 -6.23
C GLY A 11 -27.51 0.55 -6.19
N ALA A 12 -27.40 1.26 -5.05
CA ALA A 12 -26.30 2.20 -4.85
C ALA A 12 -24.96 1.44 -4.67
N HIS A 13 -24.49 0.77 -5.73
CA HIS A 13 -23.10 0.36 -5.83
C HIS A 13 -22.26 1.62 -5.66
N ALA A 14 -21.31 1.58 -4.73
CA ALA A 14 -20.42 2.70 -4.44
C ALA A 14 -19.87 3.25 -5.76
N GLN A 15 -20.37 4.42 -6.19
CA GLN A 15 -19.84 5.10 -7.35
C GLN A 15 -18.50 5.67 -6.92
N PHE A 16 -17.43 4.91 -7.18
CA PHE A 16 -16.09 5.41 -6.96
C PHE A 16 -15.91 6.67 -7.80
N PRO A 17 -15.49 7.80 -7.21
CA PRO A 17 -15.25 9.01 -7.98
C PRO A 17 -14.20 8.68 -9.07
N PRO A 18 -14.35 9.19 -10.31
CA PRO A 18 -13.39 8.93 -11.37
C PRO A 18 -12.03 9.52 -10.98
N VAL A 19 -11.15 8.68 -10.43
CA VAL A 19 -9.81 9.08 -10.02
C VAL A 19 -8.98 9.25 -11.28
N ARG A 20 -8.40 10.44 -11.46
CA ARG A 20 -7.57 10.74 -12.64
C ARG A 20 -6.44 9.68 -12.73
N PRO A 21 -6.16 9.10 -13.91
CA PRO A 21 -5.16 8.03 -14.05
C PRO A 21 -3.81 8.38 -13.45
N LEU A 22 -3.43 9.67 -13.49
CA LEU A 22 -2.22 10.20 -12.86
C LEU A 22 -2.11 9.87 -11.37
N TYR A 23 -3.19 9.98 -10.60
CA TYR A 23 -3.16 9.65 -9.16
C TYR A 23 -2.95 8.15 -8.93
N ARG A 24 -3.44 7.29 -9.83
CA ARG A 24 -3.23 5.84 -9.76
C ARG A 24 -1.76 5.51 -10.01
N PHE A 25 -1.15 6.11 -11.02
CA PHE A 25 0.28 5.94 -11.31
C PHE A 25 1.18 6.46 -10.19
N MET A 26 0.88 7.63 -9.62
CA MET A 26 1.64 8.16 -8.50
C MET A 26 1.46 7.31 -7.24
N ALA A 27 0.25 6.84 -6.93
CA ALA A 27 -0.01 5.94 -5.81
C ALA A 27 0.75 4.61 -5.97
N THR A 28 0.70 4.00 -7.16
CA THR A 28 1.44 2.77 -7.45
C THR A 28 2.96 3.01 -7.46
N GLY A 29 3.44 4.12 -8.02
CA GLY A 29 4.85 4.47 -8.03
C GLY A 29 5.42 4.68 -6.63
N LEU A 30 4.68 5.36 -5.75
CA LEU A 30 5.05 5.55 -4.34
C LEU A 30 5.02 4.22 -3.56
N GLY A 31 3.99 3.39 -3.74
CA GLY A 31 3.91 2.06 -3.11
C GLY A 31 4.98 1.10 -3.62
N ALA A 32 5.25 1.10 -4.93
CA ALA A 32 6.33 0.32 -5.54
C ALA A 32 7.71 0.79 -5.04
N SER A 33 7.92 2.10 -4.90
CA SER A 33 9.16 2.65 -4.33
C SER A 33 9.35 2.24 -2.86
N MET A 34 8.28 2.21 -2.07
CA MET A 34 8.31 1.69 -0.70
C MET A 34 8.77 0.22 -0.67
N TRP A 35 8.11 -0.66 -1.44
CA TRP A 35 8.49 -2.08 -1.49
C TRP A 35 9.89 -2.31 -2.09
N PHE A 36 10.27 -1.53 -3.10
CA PHE A 36 11.61 -1.53 -3.66
C PHE A 36 12.66 -1.17 -2.60
N PHE A 37 12.37 -0.18 -1.76
CA PHE A 37 13.24 0.19 -0.65
C PHE A 37 13.37 -0.94 0.38
N LEU A 38 12.28 -1.61 0.76
CA LEU A 38 12.35 -2.76 1.64
C LEU A 38 13.19 -3.90 1.06
N MET A 39 13.01 -4.24 -0.23
CA MET A 39 13.81 -5.29 -0.89
C MET A 39 15.28 -4.91 -1.07
N TYR A 40 15.55 -3.64 -1.39
CA TYR A 40 16.90 -3.10 -1.45
C TYR A 40 17.59 -3.17 -0.10
N ARG A 41 16.87 -2.81 0.97
CA ARG A 41 17.34 -2.92 2.34
C ARG A 41 17.53 -4.38 2.74
N ALA A 42 16.61 -5.29 2.42
CA ALA A 42 16.75 -6.72 2.69
C ALA A 42 17.96 -7.33 1.97
N LYS A 43 18.33 -6.84 0.78
CA LYS A 43 19.54 -7.27 0.08
C LYS A 43 20.82 -6.75 0.74
N LYS A 44 20.79 -5.52 1.28
CA LYS A 44 21.94 -4.90 1.96
C LYS A 44 22.13 -5.36 3.42
N ASP A 45 21.03 -5.59 4.12
CA ASP A 45 20.98 -6.14 5.48
C ASP A 45 20.90 -7.68 5.48
N GLY A 46 20.83 -8.30 4.28
CA GLY A 46 20.88 -9.75 4.08
C GLY A 46 22.05 -10.46 4.77
N PRO A 47 23.29 -9.97 4.69
CA PRO A 47 24.40 -10.56 5.44
C PRO A 47 24.35 -10.31 6.96
N VAL A 48 23.55 -9.33 7.44
CA VAL A 48 23.35 -9.05 8.87
C VAL A 48 22.22 -9.92 9.45
N LEU A 49 21.18 -10.22 8.67
CA LEU A 49 20.04 -11.05 9.10
C LEU A 49 20.24 -12.55 8.83
N LEU A 50 21.06 -12.94 7.85
CA LEU A 50 21.40 -14.35 7.57
C LEU A 50 22.49 -14.94 8.50
N GLY A 51 22.92 -14.20 9.54
CA GLY A 51 23.72 -14.77 10.63
C GLY A 51 25.14 -15.22 10.27
N TRP A 52 25.70 -14.83 9.12
CA TRP A 52 27.04 -15.25 8.67
C TRP A 52 28.20 -14.39 9.19
N LYS A 53 27.93 -13.38 10.02
CA LYS A 53 28.95 -12.70 10.82
C LYS A 53 28.55 -12.72 12.29
N HIS A 54 28.96 -13.79 12.95
CA HIS A 54 29.07 -13.80 14.39
C HIS A 54 30.25 -12.89 14.79
N PRO A 55 30.09 -11.89 15.68
CA PRO A 55 31.16 -10.97 16.07
C PRO A 55 32.30 -11.61 16.89
N TRP A 56 32.38 -12.94 17.00
CA TRP A 56 33.41 -13.68 17.73
C TRP A 56 34.00 -14.89 16.99
N ASP A 57 33.98 -14.88 15.65
CA ASP A 57 34.86 -15.75 14.85
C ASP A 57 36.14 -14.98 14.49
N HIS A 58 37.08 -14.98 15.43
CA HIS A 58 38.47 -14.56 15.27
C HIS A 58 39.39 -15.71 15.68
#